data_AF-A0A962HL41-F1
#
_entry.id   AF-A0A962HL41-F1
#
_cell.length_a   1.000
_cell.length_b   1.000
_cell.length_c   1.000
_cell.angle_alpha   90.00
_cell.angle_beta   90.00
_cell.angle_gamma   90.00
#
_symmetry.space_group_name_H-M   'P 1'
#
loop_
_entity.id
_entity.type
_entity.pdbx_description
1 polymer ?
#
loop_
_entity_poly.entity_id
_entity_poly.type
_entity_poly.pdbx_seq_one_letter_code
_entity_poly.pdbx_strand_id
1 'polypeptide(L)'
;MREVIKRASNEIIDLKSYEADMRYLLDTYIAADGAKVISPFGDMPLIDIIVKSGIADAINDMPDGIKGNKEAVAETIENNVRSKIIKDHLLDPTYYAKMSRLLDDLIKRRKEQAIAYEAYLQEVAELAKRAAQGNASEDAPDTLNTPAKRALYNALGKNEALALEMDETVRLLKPSHWRGVEAKENIIKGAIWQLLREEAEVERIFKIIEQQDEY
;
A
#
# COMPACT_ATOMS: atom_id res chain seq x y z
N MET A 1 48.62 34.02 38.42
CA MET A 1 49.94 33.38 38.15
C MET A 1 49.84 32.07 37.35
N ARG A 2 48.94 31.14 37.68
CA ARG A 2 48.75 29.88 36.91
C ARG A 2 48.33 30.06 35.45
N GLU A 3 47.47 31.03 35.12
CA GLU A 3 47.04 31.25 33.73
C GLU A 3 48.14 31.82 32.81
N VAL A 4 49.02 32.66 33.36
CA VAL A 4 50.13 33.28 32.60
C VAL A 4 51.15 32.22 32.17
N ILE A 5 51.43 31.27 33.06
CA ILE A 5 52.32 30.14 32.78
C ILE A 5 51.72 29.22 31.71
N LYS A 6 50.40 28.96 31.78
CA LYS A 6 49.70 28.13 30.79
C LYS A 6 49.67 28.72 29.38
N ARG A 7 49.55 30.06 29.24
CA ARG A 7 49.65 30.74 27.93
C ARG A 7 51.07 30.72 27.36
N ALA A 8 52.09 30.89 28.21
CA ALA A 8 53.49 30.85 27.78
C ALA A 8 53.98 29.44 27.41
N SER A 9 53.37 28.40 28.00
CA SER A 9 53.70 26.99 27.75
C SER A 9 52.96 26.36 26.56
N ASN A 10 52.21 27.16 25.78
CA ASN A 10 51.37 26.66 24.69
C ASN A 10 50.33 25.60 25.11
N GLU A 11 50.01 25.50 26.41
CA GLU A 11 49.05 24.54 26.97
C GLU A 11 47.59 24.99 26.79
N ILE A 12 47.36 26.27 26.50
CA ILE A 12 46.03 26.81 26.17
C ILE A 12 45.99 27.05 24.67
N ILE A 13 45.36 26.12 23.95
CA ILE A 13 45.03 26.29 22.54
C ILE A 13 43.89 27.32 22.46
N ASP A 14 44.13 28.45 21.79
CA ASP A 14 43.08 29.43 21.51
C ASP A 14 42.15 28.88 20.42
N LEU A 15 41.12 28.14 20.83
CA LEU A 15 40.16 27.54 19.89
C LEU A 15 39.45 28.57 18.99
N LYS A 16 39.46 29.86 19.38
CA LYS A 16 38.84 30.94 18.61
C LYS A 16 39.60 31.26 17.32
N SER A 17 40.92 31.08 17.30
CA SER A 17 41.71 31.26 16.07
C SER A 17 41.52 30.12 15.08
N TYR A 18 41.15 28.93 15.55
CA TYR A 18 40.87 27.75 14.71
C TYR A 18 39.39 27.63 14.31
N GLU A 19 38.50 28.45 14.87
CA GLU A 19 37.06 28.35 14.60
C GLU A 19 36.74 28.60 13.12
N ALA A 20 37.39 29.59 12.50
CA ALA A 20 37.18 29.92 11.09
C ALA A 20 37.66 28.79 10.16
N ASP A 21 38.85 28.24 10.43
CA ASP A 21 39.42 27.16 9.64
C ASP A 21 38.67 25.84 9.83
N MET A 22 38.21 25.55 11.06
CA MET A 22 37.36 24.38 11.31
C MET A 22 35.99 24.54 10.66
N ARG A 23 35.37 25.73 10.69
CA ARG A 23 34.11 25.98 9.98
C ARG A 23 34.28 25.84 8.48
N TYR A 24 35.38 26.33 7.91
CA TYR A 24 35.72 26.12 6.51
C TYR A 24 35.85 24.63 6.16
N LEU A 25 36.51 23.82 7.00
CA LEU A 25 36.61 22.37 6.79
C LEU A 25 35.23 21.69 6.88
N LEU A 26 34.39 22.09 7.83
CA LEU A 26 33.02 21.55 7.95
C LEU A 26 32.17 21.93 6.73
N ASP A 27 32.20 23.19 6.29
CA ASP A 27 31.40 23.65 5.14
C ASP A 27 31.91 23.06 3.81
N THR A 28 33.22 22.80 3.70
CA THR A 28 33.83 22.23 2.48
C THR A 28 33.58 20.73 2.35
N TYR A 29 33.60 19.99 3.47
CA TYR A 29 33.56 18.52 3.47
C TYR A 29 32.27 17.91 4.03
N ILE A 30 31.43 18.71 4.71
CA ILE A 30 30.08 18.35 5.15
C ILE A 30 29.07 19.14 4.30
N ALA A 31 29.23 19.06 2.97
CA ALA A 31 28.15 19.41 2.06
C ALA A 31 27.26 18.18 1.91
N ALA A 32 26.02 18.26 2.39
CA ALA A 32 25.00 17.33 1.95
C ALA A 32 24.64 17.69 0.50
N ASP A 33 24.71 16.71 -0.41
CA ASP A 33 24.17 16.88 -1.76
C ASP A 33 22.73 17.41 -1.65
N GLY A 34 22.41 18.43 -2.46
CA GLY A 34 21.05 18.95 -2.52
C GLY A 34 20.04 17.85 -2.82
N ALA A 35 18.81 17.99 -2.32
CA ALA A 35 17.74 17.02 -2.53
C ALA A 35 17.56 16.75 -4.04
N LYS A 36 17.90 15.54 -4.49
CA LYS A 36 17.66 15.12 -5.87
C LYS A 36 16.20 14.72 -5.99
N VAL A 37 15.49 15.30 -6.97
CA VAL A 37 14.12 14.88 -7.30
C VAL A 37 14.21 13.46 -7.84
N ILE A 38 13.79 12.48 -7.03
CA ILE A 38 13.93 11.06 -7.34
C ILE A 38 12.86 10.59 -8.35
N SER A 39 11.73 11.30 -8.44
CA SER A 39 10.64 10.98 -9.38
C SER A 39 9.95 12.26 -9.91
N PRO A 40 9.72 12.39 -11.23
CA PRO A 40 8.96 13.48 -11.81
C PRO A 40 7.46 13.46 -11.47
N PHE A 41 6.96 12.39 -10.83
CA PHE A 41 5.55 12.21 -10.46
C PHE A 41 5.22 12.61 -9.01
N GLY A 42 6.16 13.22 -8.28
CA GLY A 42 5.93 13.72 -6.93
C GLY A 42 5.53 12.61 -5.95
N ASP A 43 4.36 12.75 -5.32
CA ASP A 43 3.80 11.85 -4.29
C ASP A 43 2.98 10.67 -4.86
N MET A 44 2.92 10.48 -6.18
CA MET A 44 2.08 9.45 -6.79
C MET A 44 2.67 8.04 -6.55
N PRO A 45 1.90 7.09 -5.98
CA PRO A 45 2.34 5.70 -5.85
C PRO A 45 2.69 5.07 -7.20
N LEU A 46 3.73 4.25 -7.24
CA LEU A 46 4.18 3.58 -8.48
C LEU A 46 3.05 2.82 -9.17
N ILE A 47 2.18 2.18 -8.39
CA ILE A 47 1.02 1.46 -8.92
C ILE A 47 0.08 2.38 -9.69
N ASP A 48 -0.14 3.61 -9.23
CA ASP A 48 -1.02 4.57 -9.89
C ASP A 48 -0.38 5.09 -11.18
N ILE A 49 0.95 5.22 -11.22
CA ILE A 49 1.69 5.57 -12.44
C ILE A 49 1.54 4.45 -13.48
N ILE A 50 1.70 3.18 -13.07
CA ILE A 50 1.49 2.02 -13.95
C ILE A 50 0.08 2.01 -14.54
N VAL A 51 -0.93 2.36 -13.75
CA VAL A 51 -2.34 2.38 -14.22
C VAL A 51 -2.60 3.54 -15.19
N LYS A 52 -2.07 4.74 -14.90
CA LYS A 52 -2.38 5.95 -15.67
C LYS A 52 -1.54 6.11 -16.93
N SER A 53 -0.23 5.88 -16.82
CA SER A 53 0.75 6.14 -17.88
C SER A 53 1.25 4.84 -18.53
N GLY A 54 1.10 3.71 -17.83
CA GLY A 54 1.61 2.42 -18.28
C GLY A 54 2.97 2.08 -17.68
N ILE A 55 3.34 0.81 -17.80
CA ILE A 55 4.52 0.28 -17.12
C ILE A 55 5.85 0.81 -17.69
N ALA A 56 5.89 1.16 -18.97
CA ALA A 56 7.10 1.71 -19.59
C ALA A 56 7.47 3.07 -18.99
N ASP A 57 6.50 3.96 -18.85
CA ASP A 57 6.70 5.27 -18.23
C ASP A 57 7.03 5.10 -16.75
N ALA A 58 6.30 4.24 -16.03
CA ALA A 58 6.58 3.94 -14.63
C ALA A 58 8.02 3.45 -14.39
N ILE A 59 8.61 2.68 -15.33
CA ILE A 59 10.01 2.27 -15.27
C ILE A 59 10.93 3.46 -15.59
N ASN A 60 10.59 4.27 -16.60
CA ASN A 60 11.32 5.49 -16.95
C ASN A 60 11.32 6.55 -15.85
N ASP A 61 10.50 6.40 -14.81
CA ASP A 61 10.46 7.28 -13.64
C ASP A 61 11.23 6.75 -12.44
N MET A 62 11.71 5.51 -12.49
CA MET A 62 12.50 4.94 -11.41
C MET A 62 13.88 5.63 -11.29
N PRO A 63 14.54 5.57 -10.12
CA PRO A 63 15.93 6.02 -9.98
C PRO A 63 16.87 5.31 -10.97
N ASP A 64 17.90 6.00 -11.45
CA ASP A 64 18.87 5.42 -12.40
C ASP A 64 19.54 4.13 -11.88
N GLY A 65 19.76 4.05 -10.57
CA GLY A 65 20.27 2.85 -9.90
C GLY A 65 19.33 1.63 -9.95
N ILE A 66 18.05 1.85 -10.22
CA ILE A 66 17.04 0.78 -10.38
C ILE A 66 16.82 0.49 -11.87
N LYS A 67 16.61 1.53 -12.70
CA LYS A 67 16.33 1.41 -14.15
C LYS A 67 17.28 0.50 -14.91
N GLY A 68 18.58 0.54 -14.57
CA GLY A 68 19.61 -0.24 -15.23
C GLY A 68 19.59 -1.74 -14.92
N ASN A 69 18.77 -2.19 -13.97
CA ASN A 69 18.75 -3.56 -13.48
C ASN A 69 17.32 -4.12 -13.54
N LYS A 70 17.09 -5.10 -14.42
CA LYS A 70 15.77 -5.72 -14.63
C LYS A 70 15.22 -6.38 -13.38
N GLU A 71 16.07 -7.00 -12.57
CA GLU A 71 15.71 -7.60 -11.29
C GLU A 71 15.27 -6.53 -10.29
N ALA A 72 16.02 -5.43 -10.18
CA ALA A 72 15.67 -4.32 -9.27
C ALA A 72 14.36 -3.65 -9.66
N VAL A 73 14.12 -3.45 -10.97
CA VAL A 73 12.83 -2.96 -11.50
C VAL A 73 11.71 -3.91 -11.12
N ALA A 74 11.87 -5.21 -11.38
CA ALA A 74 10.86 -6.21 -11.08
C ALA A 74 10.52 -6.24 -9.59
N GLU A 75 11.52 -6.32 -8.71
CA GLU A 75 11.32 -6.32 -7.25
C GLU A 75 10.63 -5.05 -6.75
N THR A 76 10.97 -3.89 -7.32
CA THR A 76 10.32 -2.62 -6.96
C THR A 76 8.83 -2.64 -7.30
N ILE A 77 8.46 -3.15 -8.48
CA ILE A 77 7.07 -3.28 -8.91
C ILE A 77 6.34 -4.32 -8.02
N GLU A 78 6.94 -5.50 -7.83
CA GLU A 78 6.39 -6.57 -7.00
C GLU A 78 6.09 -6.08 -5.58
N ASN A 79 7.00 -5.33 -4.96
CA ASN A 79 6.83 -4.77 -3.62
C ASN A 79 5.71 -3.73 -3.56
N ASN A 80 5.57 -2.89 -4.59
CA ASN A 80 4.51 -1.90 -4.66
C ASN A 80 3.14 -2.55 -4.83
N VAL A 81 3.02 -3.54 -5.71
CA VAL A 81 1.78 -4.31 -5.91
C VAL A 81 1.43 -5.08 -4.63
N ARG A 82 2.40 -5.76 -4.00
CA ARG A 82 2.17 -6.45 -2.73
C ARG A 82 1.71 -5.50 -1.62
N SER A 83 2.33 -4.33 -1.51
CA SER A 83 1.95 -3.31 -0.53
C SER A 83 0.50 -2.84 -0.75
N LYS A 84 0.09 -2.61 -2.00
CA LYS A 84 -1.32 -2.30 -2.32
C LYS A 84 -2.25 -3.43 -1.89
N ILE A 85 -1.92 -4.68 -2.24
CA ILE A 85 -2.73 -5.84 -1.91
C ILE A 85 -2.93 -5.97 -0.40
N ILE A 86 -1.86 -5.77 0.39
CA ILE A 86 -1.91 -5.84 1.85
C ILE A 86 -2.74 -4.69 2.41
N LYS A 87 -2.53 -3.47 1.93
CA LYS A 87 -3.25 -2.27 2.40
C LYS A 87 -4.76 -2.41 2.22
N ASP A 88 -5.17 -2.93 1.07
CA ASP A 88 -6.58 -3.00 0.70
C ASP A 88 -7.22 -4.36 1.03
N HIS A 89 -6.46 -5.29 1.63
CA HIS A 89 -6.91 -6.66 1.91
C HIS A 89 -8.23 -6.71 2.69
N LEU A 90 -8.43 -5.82 3.66
CA LEU A 90 -9.65 -5.84 4.47
C LEU A 90 -10.89 -5.32 3.73
N LEU A 91 -10.73 -4.63 2.60
CA LEU A 91 -11.85 -4.20 1.77
C LEU A 91 -12.51 -5.39 1.07
N ASP A 92 -11.74 -6.38 0.64
CA ASP A 92 -12.25 -7.63 0.07
C ASP A 92 -11.21 -8.75 0.26
N PRO A 93 -11.20 -9.42 1.42
CA PRO A 93 -10.17 -10.42 1.76
C PRO A 93 -10.07 -11.54 0.73
N THR A 94 -11.21 -12.01 0.21
CA THR A 94 -11.25 -13.08 -0.79
C THR A 94 -10.60 -12.65 -2.10
N TYR A 95 -10.90 -11.43 -2.57
CA TYR A 95 -10.32 -10.88 -3.80
C TYR A 95 -8.82 -10.62 -3.69
N TYR A 96 -8.40 -9.94 -2.63
CA TYR A 96 -6.99 -9.61 -2.42
C TYR A 96 -6.14 -10.86 -2.13
N ALA A 97 -6.70 -11.90 -1.48
CA ALA A 97 -6.04 -13.20 -1.36
C ALA A 97 -5.80 -13.86 -2.73
N LYS A 98 -6.77 -13.77 -3.66
CA LYS A 98 -6.59 -14.27 -5.05
C LYS A 98 -5.47 -13.50 -5.76
N MET A 99 -5.45 -12.17 -5.65
CA MET A 99 -4.39 -11.36 -6.26
C MET A 99 -3.01 -11.63 -5.67
N SER A 100 -2.92 -11.85 -4.36
CA SER A 100 -1.64 -12.25 -3.73
C SER A 100 -1.11 -13.54 -4.34
N ARG A 101 -1.97 -14.57 -4.51
CA ARG A 101 -1.55 -15.83 -5.13
C ARG A 101 -1.09 -15.64 -6.57
N LEU A 102 -1.81 -14.86 -7.36
CA LEU A 102 -1.42 -14.54 -8.73
C LEU A 102 -0.07 -13.81 -8.79
N LEU A 103 0.18 -12.89 -7.86
CA LEU A 103 1.47 -12.20 -7.74
C LEU A 103 2.58 -13.19 -7.38
N ASP A 104 2.36 -14.06 -6.39
CA ASP A 104 3.37 -15.05 -5.96
C ASP A 104 3.72 -16.04 -7.09
N ASP A 105 2.72 -16.50 -7.85
CA ASP A 105 2.91 -17.36 -9.02
C ASP A 105 3.68 -16.64 -10.14
N LEU A 106 3.38 -15.35 -10.37
CA LEU A 106 4.08 -14.53 -11.36
C LEU A 106 5.55 -14.31 -10.98
N ILE A 107 5.83 -14.01 -9.71
CA ILE A 107 7.18 -13.86 -9.16
C ILE A 107 7.97 -15.17 -9.32
N LYS A 108 7.33 -16.30 -9.00
CA LYS A 108 7.95 -17.62 -9.15
C LYS A 108 8.34 -17.88 -10.60
N ARG A 109 7.40 -17.71 -11.54
CA ARG A 109 7.66 -17.91 -12.98
C ARG A 109 8.79 -17.00 -13.50
N ARG A 110 8.85 -15.75 -13.05
CA ARG A 110 9.95 -14.83 -13.40
C ARG A 110 11.29 -15.33 -12.87
N LYS A 111 11.37 -15.71 -11.59
CA LYS A 111 12.61 -16.21 -10.96
C LYS A 111 13.11 -17.51 -11.60
N GLU A 112 12.21 -18.37 -12.04
CA GLU A 112 12.50 -19.60 -12.78
C GLU A 112 12.81 -19.35 -14.27
N GLN A 113 12.77 -18.10 -14.73
CA GLN A 113 12.90 -17.71 -16.14
C GLN A 113 11.91 -18.44 -17.07
N ALA A 114 10.77 -18.85 -16.52
CA ALA A 114 9.70 -19.55 -17.22
C ALA A 114 8.82 -18.61 -18.07
N ILE A 115 9.07 -17.30 -18.01
CA ILE A 115 8.39 -16.26 -18.79
C ILE A 115 9.40 -15.23 -19.30
N ALA A 116 9.16 -14.72 -20.52
CA ALA A 116 9.92 -13.60 -21.05
C ALA A 116 9.72 -12.34 -20.20
N TYR A 117 10.73 -11.48 -20.13
CA TYR A 117 10.67 -10.27 -19.31
C TYR A 117 9.55 -9.32 -19.75
N GLU A 118 9.36 -9.18 -21.06
CA GLU A 118 8.32 -8.34 -21.65
C GLU A 118 6.92 -8.88 -21.31
N ALA A 119 6.75 -10.21 -21.34
CA ALA A 119 5.49 -10.87 -20.93
C ALA A 119 5.24 -10.69 -19.43
N TYR A 120 6.28 -10.83 -18.60
CA TYR A 120 6.21 -10.53 -17.16
C TYR A 120 5.74 -9.10 -16.91
N LEU A 121 6.31 -8.11 -17.60
CA LEU A 121 5.92 -6.70 -17.47
C LEU A 121 4.45 -6.48 -17.83
N GLN A 122 3.94 -7.13 -18.87
CA GLN A 122 2.52 -7.06 -19.23
C GLN A 122 1.64 -7.67 -18.14
N GLU A 123 1.95 -8.88 -17.69
CA GLU A 123 1.16 -9.57 -16.66
C GLU A 123 1.15 -8.82 -15.32
N VAL A 124 2.29 -8.28 -14.88
CA VAL A 124 2.37 -7.52 -13.62
C VAL A 124 1.66 -6.17 -13.74
N ALA A 125 1.68 -5.53 -14.92
CA ALA A 125 0.94 -4.30 -15.16
C ALA A 125 -0.58 -4.53 -15.09
N GLU A 126 -1.07 -5.62 -15.67
CA GLU A 126 -2.49 -5.98 -15.59
C GLU A 126 -2.89 -6.34 -14.15
N LEU A 127 -2.04 -7.06 -13.42
CA LEU A 127 -2.28 -7.34 -12.01
C LEU A 127 -2.29 -6.06 -11.17
N ALA A 128 -1.38 -5.13 -11.43
CA ALA A 128 -1.33 -3.82 -10.80
C ALA A 128 -2.63 -3.02 -11.04
N LYS A 129 -3.15 -3.01 -12.28
CA LYS A 129 -4.45 -2.39 -12.60
C LYS A 129 -5.59 -3.02 -11.80
N ARG A 130 -5.68 -4.35 -11.77
CA ARG A 130 -6.72 -5.07 -11.01
C ARG A 130 -6.63 -4.82 -9.50
N ALA A 131 -5.41 -4.73 -8.96
CA ALA A 131 -5.20 -4.40 -7.56
C ALA A 131 -5.55 -2.93 -7.24
N ALA A 132 -5.32 -2.01 -8.18
CA ALA A 132 -5.62 -0.59 -8.01
C ALA A 132 -7.11 -0.27 -8.13
N GLN A 133 -7.80 -0.87 -9.12
CA GLN A 133 -9.23 -0.67 -9.36
C GLN A 133 -10.10 -1.35 -8.30
N GLY A 134 -9.52 -2.25 -7.50
CA GLY A 134 -10.28 -3.11 -6.60
C GLY A 134 -11.19 -4.03 -7.39
N ASN A 135 -12.17 -4.63 -6.71
CA ASN A 135 -13.02 -5.63 -7.32
C ASN A 135 -14.11 -5.02 -8.21
N ALA A 136 -13.70 -4.39 -9.30
CA ALA A 136 -14.55 -4.03 -10.43
C ALA A 136 -14.66 -5.20 -11.43
N SER A 137 -14.84 -6.42 -10.93
CA SER A 137 -14.80 -7.62 -11.76
C SER A 137 -15.98 -7.71 -12.73
N GLU A 138 -15.64 -8.12 -13.95
CA GLU A 138 -16.53 -8.40 -15.10
C GLU A 138 -17.50 -9.58 -14.87
N ASP A 139 -17.27 -10.39 -13.83
CA ASP A 139 -18.05 -11.61 -13.51
C ASP A 139 -19.15 -11.37 -12.45
N ALA A 140 -19.25 -10.18 -11.86
CA ALA A 140 -20.26 -9.87 -10.86
C ALA A 140 -21.58 -9.50 -11.54
N PRO A 141 -22.74 -10.01 -11.08
CA PRO A 141 -24.04 -9.57 -11.55
C PRO A 141 -24.21 -8.04 -11.51
N ASP A 142 -24.95 -7.47 -12.47
CA ASP A 142 -25.18 -6.02 -12.60
C ASP A 142 -25.81 -5.40 -11.33
N THR A 143 -26.48 -6.21 -10.52
CA THR A 143 -27.09 -5.85 -9.23
C THR A 143 -26.04 -5.48 -8.16
N LEU A 144 -24.84 -6.05 -8.24
CA LEU A 144 -23.70 -5.77 -7.37
C LEU A 144 -22.92 -4.57 -7.88
N ASN A 145 -23.60 -3.43 -7.93
CA ASN A 145 -23.11 -2.20 -8.52
C ASN A 145 -22.19 -1.37 -7.60
N THR A 146 -21.96 -1.81 -6.36
CA THR A 146 -21.08 -1.10 -5.41
C THR A 146 -19.95 -1.98 -4.88
N PRO A 147 -18.78 -1.40 -4.56
CA PRO A 147 -17.68 -2.11 -3.88
C PRO A 147 -18.12 -2.91 -2.65
N ALA A 148 -18.96 -2.34 -1.78
CA ALA A 148 -19.44 -3.02 -0.58
C ALA A 148 -20.23 -4.30 -0.90
N LYS A 149 -21.18 -4.23 -1.84
CA LYS A 149 -21.96 -5.39 -2.29
C LYS A 149 -21.08 -6.49 -2.88
N ARG A 150 -20.06 -6.11 -3.66
CA ARG A 150 -19.13 -7.07 -4.26
C ARG A 150 -18.26 -7.74 -3.20
N ALA A 151 -17.74 -6.96 -2.24
CA ALA A 151 -16.99 -7.51 -1.12
C ALA A 151 -17.81 -8.52 -0.31
N LEU A 152 -19.06 -8.19 -0.01
CA LEU A 152 -20.01 -9.11 0.63
C LEU A 152 -20.25 -10.37 -0.22
N TYR A 153 -20.48 -10.22 -1.52
CA TYR A 153 -20.65 -11.35 -2.44
C TYR A 153 -19.46 -12.31 -2.44
N ASN A 154 -18.22 -11.82 -2.52
CA ASN A 154 -17.05 -12.69 -2.47
C ASN A 154 -16.83 -13.31 -1.09
N ALA A 155 -17.17 -12.57 -0.03
CA ALA A 155 -17.06 -13.06 1.33
C ALA A 155 -18.10 -14.16 1.62
N LEU A 156 -19.29 -14.07 1.04
CA LEU A 156 -20.42 -14.97 1.26
C LEU A 156 -20.49 -16.10 0.21
N GLY A 157 -19.34 -16.50 -0.35
CA GLY A 157 -19.25 -17.65 -1.24
C GLY A 157 -19.94 -17.44 -2.59
N LYS A 158 -20.02 -16.21 -3.08
CA LYS A 158 -20.69 -15.83 -4.34
C LYS A 158 -22.21 -16.08 -4.32
N ASN A 159 -22.84 -15.93 -3.16
CA ASN A 159 -24.29 -15.93 -3.05
C ASN A 159 -24.83 -14.50 -3.22
N GLU A 160 -25.38 -14.21 -4.39
CA GLU A 160 -25.92 -12.87 -4.72
C GLU A 160 -27.07 -12.46 -3.81
N ALA A 161 -28.04 -13.34 -3.60
CA ALA A 161 -29.22 -13.05 -2.80
C ALA A 161 -28.84 -12.69 -1.35
N LEU A 162 -27.95 -13.50 -0.75
CA LEU A 162 -27.49 -13.26 0.62
C LEU A 162 -26.66 -11.98 0.73
N ALA A 163 -25.84 -11.65 -0.28
CA ALA A 163 -25.05 -10.44 -0.29
C ALA A 163 -25.92 -9.17 -0.38
N LEU A 164 -26.97 -9.21 -1.21
CA LEU A 164 -27.93 -8.10 -1.33
C LEU A 164 -28.76 -7.92 -0.06
N GLU A 165 -29.25 -9.03 0.52
CA GLU A 165 -29.99 -9.01 1.80
C GLU A 165 -29.13 -8.47 2.94
N MET A 166 -27.85 -8.86 2.98
CA MET A 166 -26.88 -8.35 3.96
C MET A 166 -26.64 -6.84 3.78
N ASP A 167 -26.38 -6.37 2.56
CA ASP A 167 -26.18 -4.94 2.27
C ASP A 167 -27.39 -4.11 2.70
N GLU A 168 -28.60 -4.55 2.34
CA GLU A 168 -29.85 -3.87 2.70
C GLU A 168 -30.06 -3.82 4.22
N THR A 169 -29.85 -4.95 4.89
CA THR A 169 -29.98 -5.06 6.35
C THR A 169 -29.02 -4.11 7.08
N VAL A 170 -27.75 -4.07 6.65
CA VAL A 170 -26.74 -3.19 7.25
C VAL A 170 -27.10 -1.73 7.01
N ARG A 171 -27.51 -1.35 5.79
CA ARG A 171 -27.90 0.05 5.49
C ARG A 171 -29.10 0.50 6.32
N LEU A 172 -30.07 -0.38 6.55
CA LEU A 172 -31.28 -0.07 7.32
C LEU A 172 -30.99 0.07 8.82
N LEU A 173 -30.16 -0.81 9.37
CA LEU A 173 -29.99 -0.94 10.82
C LEU A 173 -28.77 -0.22 11.38
N LYS A 174 -27.82 0.24 10.55
CA LYS A 174 -26.62 0.91 11.06
C LYS A 174 -26.98 2.20 11.80
N PRO A 175 -26.53 2.37 13.06
CA PRO A 175 -26.65 3.66 13.73
C PRO A 175 -25.72 4.72 13.11
N SER A 176 -26.03 6.00 13.29
CA SER A 176 -25.11 7.08 12.89
C SER A 176 -23.81 7.04 13.71
N HIS A 177 -22.66 7.28 13.08
CA HIS A 177 -21.33 7.27 13.72
C HIS A 177 -21.12 6.02 14.60
N TRP A 178 -21.26 4.85 13.98
CA TRP A 178 -21.22 3.56 14.66
C TRP A 178 -19.80 3.00 14.82
N ARG A 179 -18.90 3.32 13.88
CA ARG A 179 -17.50 2.84 13.90
C ARG A 179 -16.77 3.30 15.15
N GLY A 180 -16.06 2.38 15.79
CA GLY A 180 -15.34 2.59 17.05
C GLY A 180 -16.24 2.66 18.29
N VAL A 181 -17.55 2.36 18.15
CA VAL A 181 -18.51 2.39 19.26
C VAL A 181 -19.12 1.00 19.43
N GLU A 182 -18.54 0.21 20.33
CA GLU A 182 -18.89 -1.21 20.56
C GLU A 182 -20.40 -1.46 20.67
N ALA A 183 -21.14 -0.63 21.43
CA ALA A 183 -22.58 -0.79 21.58
C ALA A 183 -23.35 -0.64 20.26
N LYS A 184 -22.89 0.21 19.34
CA LYS A 184 -23.50 0.43 18.02
C LYS A 184 -23.03 -0.62 17.01
N GLU A 185 -21.78 -1.04 17.11
CA GLU A 185 -21.23 -2.15 16.32
C GLU A 185 -21.98 -3.45 16.61
N ASN A 186 -22.31 -3.70 17.89
CA ASN A 186 -23.09 -4.86 18.31
C ASN A 186 -24.51 -4.89 17.72
N ILE A 187 -25.09 -3.73 17.37
CA ILE A 187 -26.38 -3.69 16.66
C ILE A 187 -26.21 -4.25 15.24
N ILE A 188 -25.14 -3.86 14.54
CA ILE A 188 -24.84 -4.35 13.20
C ILE A 188 -24.47 -5.84 13.26
N LYS A 189 -23.60 -6.25 14.18
CA LYS A 189 -23.27 -7.67 14.40
C LYS A 189 -24.50 -8.51 14.72
N GLY A 190 -25.42 -7.98 15.54
CA GLY A 190 -26.69 -8.61 15.85
C GLY A 190 -27.57 -8.81 14.61
N ALA A 191 -27.55 -7.87 13.66
CA ALA A 191 -28.24 -7.99 12.39
C ALA A 191 -27.61 -9.07 11.49
N ILE A 192 -26.27 -9.06 11.36
CA ILE A 192 -25.52 -10.09 10.61
C ILE A 192 -25.78 -11.48 11.21
N TRP A 193 -25.84 -11.60 12.54
CA TRP A 193 -26.15 -12.84 13.24
C TRP A 193 -27.51 -13.43 12.87
N GLN A 194 -28.53 -12.60 12.64
CA GLN A 194 -29.84 -13.12 12.25
C GLN A 194 -29.81 -13.87 10.91
N LEU A 195 -28.90 -13.47 10.01
CA LEU A 195 -28.73 -14.04 8.69
C LEU A 195 -27.79 -15.25 8.70
N LEU A 196 -26.62 -15.15 9.34
CA LEU A 196 -25.57 -16.18 9.27
C LEU A 196 -25.65 -17.24 10.36
N ARG A 197 -26.15 -16.89 11.56
CA ARG A 197 -26.23 -17.77 12.75
C ARG A 197 -24.90 -18.42 13.16
N GLU A 198 -23.77 -17.83 12.79
CA GLU A 198 -22.43 -18.32 13.09
C GLU A 198 -21.50 -17.18 13.53
N GLU A 199 -20.91 -17.28 14.74
CA GLU A 199 -20.26 -16.15 15.41
C GLU A 199 -18.97 -15.74 14.70
N ALA A 200 -18.20 -16.73 14.27
CA ALA A 200 -16.97 -16.52 13.52
C ALA A 200 -17.24 -15.78 12.20
N GLU A 201 -18.31 -16.14 11.49
CA GLU A 201 -18.71 -15.50 10.25
C GLU A 201 -19.26 -14.09 10.48
N VAL A 202 -19.99 -13.85 11.57
CA VAL A 202 -20.41 -12.49 11.95
C VAL A 202 -19.20 -11.58 12.12
N GLU A 203 -18.22 -11.98 12.92
CA GLU A 203 -17.02 -11.18 13.15
C GLU A 203 -16.21 -10.97 11.87
N ARG A 204 -16.12 -12.00 11.01
CA ARG A 204 -15.43 -11.93 9.74
C ARG A 204 -16.09 -10.94 8.78
N ILE A 205 -17.41 -11.02 8.61
CA ILE A 205 -18.17 -10.14 7.72
C ILE A 205 -18.23 -8.72 8.27
N PHE A 206 -18.38 -8.56 9.60
CA PHE A 206 -18.37 -7.26 10.25
C PHE A 206 -17.09 -6.47 9.96
N LYS A 207 -15.92 -7.12 10.02
CA LYS A 207 -14.63 -6.49 9.66
C LYS A 207 -14.60 -5.98 8.21
N ILE A 208 -15.28 -6.66 7.29
CA ILE A 208 -15.36 -6.20 5.90
C ILE A 208 -16.27 -4.97 5.81
N ILE A 209 -17.44 -5.01 6.45
CA ILE A 209 -18.41 -3.91 6.51
C ILE A 209 -17.80 -2.65 7.12
N GLU A 210 -17.03 -2.80 8.20
CA GLU A 210 -16.36 -1.69 8.89
C GLU A 210 -15.45 -0.88 7.96
N GLN A 211 -14.78 -1.54 7.02
CA GLN A 211 -13.84 -0.92 6.09
C GLN A 211 -14.50 -0.31 4.84
N GLN A 212 -15.79 -0.55 4.61
CA GLN A 212 -16.48 0.04 3.45
C GLN A 212 -16.93 1.47 3.75
N ASP A 213 -16.44 2.45 2.99
CA ASP A 213 -16.85 3.85 3.13
C ASP A 213 -18.34 4.10 2.85
N GLU A 214 -19.02 3.16 2.19
CA GLU A 214 -20.44 3.25 1.83
C GLU A 214 -21.42 3.10 3.01
N TYR A 215 -20.94 2.56 4.14
CA TYR A 215 -21.68 2.38 5.39
C TYR A 215 -21.26 3.40 6.45
#